data_AF-A0A8S4RQW0-F1
#
_entry.id   AF-A0A8S4RQW0-F1
#
_cell.length_a   1.000
_cell.length_b   1.000
_cell.length_c   1.000
_cell.angle_alpha   90.00
_cell.angle_beta   90.00
_cell.angle_gamma   90.00
#
_symmetry.space_group_name_H-M   'P 1'
#
loop_
_entity.id
_entity.type
_entity.pdbx_description
1 polymer ?
#
loop_
_entity_poly.entity_id
_entity_poly.type
_entity_poly.pdbx_seq_one_letter_code
_entity_poly.pdbx_strand_id
1 'polypeptide(L)'
;MMRFLLGVVALLLTHVAADHKDFIAQPGKNVTALKIFLELKEFNMLLPRSVPFNVLEPRQQWEAVTLFNMLYSAKDYATFYKTAVYLRHLVNEGVFIYVLSVAILHYPETQGIIIPPLYEVFPSHYHNAEIMNIANKINTHGKRLVKFYPQTHIWENNVVIKWNTTVWPYLDGNYVPVSYYLNDYALNTLYYNVHLTYPFWMSGKQGPLSKFNRGEILWFINKQFNNRYYMERLSNGLAEIPEIDFNIVPEGYLSGLVHFNGVPFPERPNYFYLYQPKLIKYVSKIKSLERRVRDAIEIGYLVDMKGQKINLRTPEAINVLANVIEGNVDSPNIFYYGSILTAWKELLGNSMMTKHMYWNGQVPLVIPSALEMFQTSLRDPAFYMISKRLLNLFTLWRTYLPVYNPEELAFPSIEIQKVQVDKLVTYFEYTYLNVTNALPMNENESK
;
A
#
# COMPACT_ATOMS: atom_id res chain seq x y z
N MET A 1 2.33 -23.42 -32.25
CA MET A 1 2.38 -23.18 -30.78
C MET A 1 2.30 -21.70 -30.39
N MET A 2 3.09 -20.79 -30.96
CA MET A 2 3.09 -19.35 -30.57
C MET A 2 1.79 -18.58 -30.91
N ARG A 3 1.06 -18.97 -31.96
CA ARG A 3 -0.27 -18.40 -32.30
C ARG A 3 -1.41 -18.92 -31.40
N PHE A 4 -1.24 -20.07 -30.75
CA PHE A 4 -2.24 -20.64 -29.83
C PHE A 4 -2.15 -19.96 -28.46
N LEU A 5 -0.93 -19.69 -27.98
CA LEU A 5 -0.71 -18.89 -26.76
C LEU A 5 -1.16 -17.43 -26.90
N LEU A 6 -0.93 -16.78 -28.04
CA LEU A 6 -1.46 -15.44 -28.31
C LEU A 6 -3.00 -15.44 -28.42
N GLY A 7 -3.59 -16.50 -28.96
CA GLY A 7 -5.04 -16.69 -29.02
C GLY A 7 -5.69 -16.91 -27.65
N VAL A 8 -5.06 -17.71 -26.77
CA VAL A 8 -5.55 -17.97 -25.40
C VAL A 8 -5.33 -16.76 -24.50
N VAL A 9 -4.20 -16.05 -24.60
CA VAL A 9 -3.95 -14.80 -23.85
C VAL A 9 -4.88 -13.67 -24.34
N ALA A 10 -5.18 -13.59 -25.64
CA ALA A 10 -6.15 -12.63 -26.17
C ALA A 10 -7.60 -13.01 -25.84
N LEU A 11 -7.97 -14.30 -25.82
CA LEU A 11 -9.28 -14.76 -25.35
C LEU A 11 -9.47 -14.50 -23.85
N LEU A 12 -8.43 -14.78 -23.04
CA LEU A 12 -8.41 -14.45 -21.62
C LEU A 12 -8.54 -12.94 -21.45
N LEU A 13 -7.76 -12.10 -22.13
CA LEU A 13 -7.87 -10.64 -22.00
C LEU A 13 -9.20 -10.05 -22.50
N THR A 14 -9.85 -10.66 -23.51
CA THR A 14 -11.12 -10.16 -24.08
C THR A 14 -12.35 -10.66 -23.34
N HIS A 15 -12.36 -11.89 -22.80
CA HIS A 15 -13.42 -12.35 -21.90
C HIS A 15 -13.27 -11.75 -20.48
N VAL A 16 -12.03 -11.51 -20.03
CA VAL A 16 -11.74 -10.85 -18.74
C VAL A 16 -12.14 -9.37 -18.73
N ALA A 17 -12.18 -8.67 -19.87
CA ALA A 17 -12.60 -7.26 -19.90
C ALA A 17 -14.11 -7.06 -19.65
N ALA A 18 -14.96 -8.02 -20.04
CA ALA A 18 -16.41 -8.00 -19.78
C ALA A 18 -16.75 -8.58 -18.40
N ASP A 19 -16.04 -9.63 -17.96
CA ASP A 19 -16.23 -10.27 -16.65
C ASP A 19 -15.46 -9.59 -15.49
N HIS A 20 -14.62 -8.58 -15.77
CA HIS A 20 -13.78 -7.91 -14.76
C HIS A 20 -14.58 -7.26 -13.64
N LYS A 21 -15.76 -6.73 -13.97
CA LYS A 21 -16.65 -6.14 -12.96
C LYS A 21 -17.37 -7.21 -12.15
N ASP A 22 -17.82 -8.29 -12.76
CA ASP A 22 -18.56 -9.34 -12.07
C ASP A 22 -17.66 -10.24 -11.22
N PHE A 23 -16.41 -10.50 -11.64
CA PHE A 23 -15.43 -11.28 -10.86
C PHE A 23 -14.86 -10.52 -9.66
N ILE A 24 -14.67 -9.20 -9.79
CA ILE A 24 -14.18 -8.34 -8.69
C ILE A 24 -15.34 -7.90 -7.77
N ALA A 25 -16.57 -7.78 -8.29
CA ALA A 25 -17.72 -7.31 -7.52
C ALA A 25 -18.65 -8.42 -6.97
N GLN A 26 -18.39 -9.71 -7.21
CA GLN A 26 -19.21 -10.79 -6.63
C GLN A 26 -18.37 -11.94 -6.06
N PRO A 27 -18.03 -11.91 -4.76
CA PRO A 27 -17.55 -13.11 -4.08
C PRO A 27 -18.70 -14.12 -4.00
N GLY A 28 -18.62 -15.25 -4.72
CA GLY A 28 -19.75 -16.19 -4.69
C GLY A 28 -19.67 -17.49 -5.50
N LYS A 29 -18.64 -17.74 -6.30
CA LYS A 29 -18.48 -19.04 -6.96
C LYS A 29 -17.11 -19.65 -6.66
N ASN A 30 -17.02 -20.32 -5.51
CA ASN A 30 -15.87 -21.12 -5.05
C ASN A 30 -15.26 -21.96 -6.20
N VAL A 31 -16.12 -22.58 -7.03
CA VAL A 31 -15.71 -23.42 -8.17
C VAL A 31 -14.90 -22.65 -9.22
N THR A 32 -15.22 -21.38 -9.49
CA THR A 32 -14.49 -20.59 -10.51
C THR A 32 -13.11 -20.19 -10.00
N ALA A 33 -13.01 -19.65 -8.78
CA ALA A 33 -11.72 -19.26 -8.20
C ALA A 33 -10.78 -20.46 -8.03
N LEU A 34 -11.31 -21.61 -7.60
CA LEU A 34 -10.55 -22.86 -7.50
C LEU A 34 -10.04 -23.33 -8.86
N LYS A 35 -10.88 -23.31 -9.91
CA LYS A 35 -10.47 -23.69 -11.27
C LYS A 35 -9.34 -22.80 -11.79
N ILE A 36 -9.49 -21.48 -11.65
CA ILE A 36 -8.46 -20.51 -12.04
C ILE A 36 -7.15 -20.80 -11.30
N PHE A 37 -7.19 -21.00 -9.98
CA PHE A 37 -6.00 -21.33 -9.21
C PHE A 37 -5.32 -22.63 -9.68
N LEU A 38 -6.10 -23.67 -9.97
CA LEU A 38 -5.57 -24.94 -10.49
C LEU A 38 -4.89 -24.75 -11.85
N GLU A 39 -5.47 -23.95 -12.75
CA GLU A 39 -4.87 -23.60 -14.04
C GLU A 39 -3.56 -22.81 -13.85
N LEU A 40 -3.54 -21.81 -12.96
CA LEU A 40 -2.30 -21.06 -12.67
C LEU A 40 -1.19 -21.95 -12.15
N LYS A 41 -1.55 -22.91 -11.30
CA LYS A 41 -0.61 -23.90 -10.80
C LYS A 41 -0.12 -24.82 -11.91
N GLU A 42 -1.02 -25.37 -12.73
CA GLU A 42 -0.69 -26.27 -13.84
C GLU A 42 0.24 -25.61 -14.86
N PHE A 43 -0.02 -24.35 -15.19
CA PHE A 43 0.77 -23.58 -16.15
C PHE A 43 2.01 -22.89 -15.56
N ASN A 44 2.29 -23.03 -14.25
CA ASN A 44 3.39 -22.35 -13.55
C ASN A 44 3.34 -20.81 -13.61
N MET A 45 2.13 -20.25 -13.46
CA MET A 45 1.85 -18.82 -13.53
C MET A 45 1.69 -18.15 -12.16
N LEU A 46 1.80 -18.91 -11.06
CA LEU A 46 1.82 -18.36 -9.70
C LEU A 46 3.11 -17.56 -9.46
N LEU A 47 3.03 -16.49 -8.66
CA LEU A 47 4.20 -15.76 -8.22
C LEU A 47 5.16 -16.72 -7.49
N PRO A 48 6.42 -16.85 -7.93
CA PRO A 48 7.35 -17.77 -7.29
C PRO A 48 7.67 -17.33 -5.87
N ARG A 49 7.99 -18.31 -5.01
CA ARG A 49 8.52 -18.05 -3.67
C ARG A 49 9.75 -17.16 -3.73
N SER A 50 9.97 -16.37 -2.68
CA SER A 50 11.10 -15.44 -2.58
C SER A 50 11.10 -14.27 -3.56
N VAL A 51 10.09 -14.13 -4.43
CA VAL A 51 9.93 -12.92 -5.26
C VAL A 51 9.15 -11.85 -4.47
N PRO A 52 9.58 -10.57 -4.49
CA PRO A 52 8.85 -9.50 -3.81
C PRO A 52 7.42 -9.36 -4.34
N PHE A 53 6.46 -9.35 -3.41
CA PHE A 53 5.04 -9.13 -3.71
C PHE A 53 4.69 -7.63 -3.67
N ASN A 54 3.94 -7.18 -4.66
CA ASN A 54 3.35 -5.85 -4.78
C ASN A 54 1.92 -5.97 -5.31
N VAL A 55 0.94 -5.67 -4.45
CA VAL A 55 -0.47 -5.68 -4.84
C VAL A 55 -0.83 -4.62 -5.89
N LEU A 56 0.00 -3.60 -6.11
CA LEU A 56 -0.20 -2.63 -7.20
C LEU A 56 0.18 -3.18 -8.58
N GLU A 57 0.91 -4.30 -8.66
CA GLU A 57 1.23 -4.95 -9.93
C GLU A 57 0.01 -5.78 -10.40
N PRO A 58 -0.55 -5.53 -11.60
CA PRO A 58 -1.81 -6.13 -12.01
C PRO A 58 -1.88 -7.66 -11.98
N ARG A 59 -0.80 -8.38 -12.34
CA ARG A 59 -0.82 -9.86 -12.32
C ARG A 59 -0.81 -10.40 -10.89
N GLN A 60 0.04 -9.84 -10.04
CA GLN A 60 0.12 -10.20 -8.63
C GLN A 60 -1.17 -9.84 -7.87
N GLN A 61 -1.79 -8.71 -8.21
CA GLN A 61 -3.10 -8.34 -7.70
C GLN A 61 -4.16 -9.38 -8.08
N TRP A 62 -4.19 -9.80 -9.35
CA TRP A 62 -5.17 -10.77 -9.83
C TRP A 62 -5.00 -12.15 -9.18
N GLU A 63 -3.75 -12.60 -8.96
CA GLU A 63 -3.46 -13.79 -8.15
C GLU A 63 -4.00 -13.62 -6.71
N ALA A 64 -3.70 -12.50 -6.06
CA ALA A 64 -4.16 -12.21 -4.70
C ALA A 64 -5.69 -12.21 -4.58
N VAL A 65 -6.40 -11.57 -5.52
CA VAL A 65 -7.88 -11.55 -5.57
C VAL A 65 -8.44 -12.96 -5.76
N THR A 66 -7.82 -13.78 -6.62
CA THR A 66 -8.24 -15.17 -6.85
C THR A 66 -8.13 -16.00 -5.58
N LEU A 67 -6.99 -15.91 -4.88
CA LEU A 67 -6.76 -16.62 -3.62
C LEU A 67 -7.64 -16.11 -2.48
N PHE A 68 -7.90 -14.79 -2.43
CA PHE A 68 -8.87 -14.21 -1.49
C PHE A 68 -10.25 -14.81 -1.73
N ASN A 69 -10.72 -14.86 -2.98
CA ASN A 69 -12.02 -15.44 -3.32
C ASN A 69 -12.11 -16.92 -2.95
N MET A 70 -11.02 -17.68 -3.03
CA MET A 70 -10.98 -19.08 -2.56
C MET A 70 -11.19 -19.18 -1.04
N LEU A 71 -10.48 -18.37 -0.25
CA LEU A 71 -10.62 -18.36 1.21
C LEU A 71 -11.98 -17.82 1.65
N TYR A 72 -12.39 -16.69 1.11
CA TYR A 72 -13.63 -16.00 1.48
C TYR A 72 -14.89 -16.81 1.11
N SER A 73 -14.79 -17.68 0.09
CA SER A 73 -15.87 -18.59 -0.30
C SER A 73 -15.88 -19.92 0.47
N ALA A 74 -15.08 -20.04 1.54
CA ALA A 74 -15.13 -21.20 2.43
C ALA A 74 -16.49 -21.29 3.14
N LYS A 75 -17.04 -22.50 3.21
CA LYS A 75 -18.37 -22.75 3.81
C LYS A 75 -18.41 -22.63 5.33
N ASP A 76 -17.28 -22.88 5.97
CA ASP A 76 -17.09 -22.92 7.42
C ASP A 76 -15.61 -22.66 7.74
N TYR A 77 -15.34 -22.29 8.99
CA TYR A 77 -13.99 -22.03 9.50
C TYR A 77 -13.05 -23.22 9.29
N ALA A 78 -13.53 -24.45 9.43
CA ALA A 78 -12.72 -25.64 9.22
C ALA A 78 -12.21 -25.74 7.77
N THR A 79 -13.04 -25.39 6.80
CA THR A 79 -12.68 -25.33 5.37
C THR A 79 -11.76 -24.15 5.10
N PHE A 80 -12.03 -22.98 5.69
CA PHE A 80 -11.17 -21.81 5.61
C PHE A 80 -9.75 -22.15 6.08
N TYR A 81 -9.63 -22.72 7.28
CA TYR A 81 -8.36 -23.11 7.89
C TYR A 81 -7.61 -24.14 7.03
N LYS A 82 -8.27 -25.22 6.60
CA LYS A 82 -7.64 -26.23 5.74
C LYS A 82 -7.16 -25.64 4.41
N THR A 83 -7.93 -24.72 3.83
CA THR A 83 -7.54 -24.03 2.59
C THR A 83 -6.34 -23.12 2.83
N ALA A 84 -6.32 -22.37 3.93
CA ALA A 84 -5.17 -21.54 4.30
C ALA A 84 -3.90 -22.37 4.52
N VAL A 85 -3.99 -23.50 5.22
CA VAL A 85 -2.87 -24.44 5.39
C VAL A 85 -2.38 -24.96 4.04
N TYR A 86 -3.30 -25.35 3.15
CA TYR A 86 -2.94 -25.80 1.80
C TYR A 86 -2.21 -24.72 0.99
N LEU A 87 -2.72 -23.48 1.01
CA LEU A 87 -2.13 -22.35 0.29
C LEU A 87 -0.75 -21.96 0.85
N ARG A 88 -0.54 -22.04 2.17
CA ARG A 88 0.74 -21.70 2.83
C ARG A 88 1.93 -22.44 2.22
N HIS A 89 1.74 -23.69 1.82
CA HIS A 89 2.78 -24.54 1.23
C HIS A 89 3.02 -24.28 -0.26
N LEU A 90 2.08 -23.66 -0.97
CA LEU A 90 2.14 -23.56 -2.43
C LEU A 90 2.45 -22.16 -2.94
N VAL A 91 1.92 -21.13 -2.29
CA VAL A 91 1.96 -19.75 -2.82
C VAL A 91 3.12 -18.94 -2.24
N ASN A 92 3.48 -17.85 -2.92
CA ASN A 92 4.45 -16.87 -2.46
C ASN A 92 4.10 -16.35 -1.04
N GLU A 93 5.12 -16.12 -0.23
CA GLU A 93 5.00 -15.75 1.18
C GLU A 93 4.27 -14.41 1.36
N GLY A 94 4.60 -13.42 0.53
CA GLY A 94 3.99 -12.09 0.56
C GLY A 94 2.52 -12.13 0.11
N VAL A 95 2.22 -12.87 -0.96
CA VAL A 95 0.84 -13.09 -1.42
C VAL A 95 0.02 -13.78 -0.34
N PHE A 96 0.54 -14.86 0.25
CA PHE A 96 -0.14 -15.62 1.29
C PHE A 96 -0.51 -14.75 2.49
N ILE A 97 0.45 -14.03 3.07
CA ILE A 97 0.22 -13.20 4.25
C ILE A 97 -0.75 -12.07 3.94
N TYR A 98 -0.61 -11.41 2.79
CA TYR A 98 -1.53 -10.37 2.37
C TYR A 98 -2.96 -10.89 2.26
N VAL A 99 -3.16 -11.97 1.49
CA VAL A 99 -4.48 -12.56 1.23
C VAL A 99 -5.11 -13.10 2.51
N LEU A 100 -4.34 -13.80 3.35
CA LEU A 100 -4.85 -14.32 4.62
C LEU A 100 -5.27 -13.18 5.55
N SER A 101 -4.49 -12.09 5.61
CA SER A 101 -4.82 -10.93 6.46
C SER A 101 -6.11 -10.26 6.02
N VAL A 102 -6.29 -10.03 4.71
CA VAL A 102 -7.56 -9.49 4.18
C VAL A 102 -8.69 -10.48 4.44
N ALA A 103 -8.49 -11.77 4.18
CA ALA A 103 -9.52 -12.78 4.39
C ALA A 103 -9.98 -12.87 5.85
N ILE A 104 -9.07 -12.81 6.82
CA ILE A 104 -9.39 -12.82 8.26
C ILE A 104 -10.24 -11.60 8.66
N LEU A 105 -9.92 -10.40 8.14
CA LEU A 105 -10.67 -9.19 8.47
C LEU A 105 -12.11 -9.23 7.97
N HIS A 106 -12.31 -9.79 6.77
CA HIS A 106 -13.60 -9.72 6.08
C HIS A 106 -14.47 -10.97 6.28
N TYR A 107 -13.88 -12.14 6.52
CA TYR A 107 -14.64 -13.39 6.64
C TYR A 107 -15.44 -13.42 7.97
N PRO A 108 -16.75 -13.76 7.96
CA PRO A 108 -17.58 -13.69 9.16
C PRO A 108 -17.16 -14.60 10.32
N GLU A 109 -16.62 -15.79 10.05
CA GLU A 109 -16.26 -16.73 11.13
C GLU A 109 -14.87 -16.46 11.74
N THR A 110 -14.11 -15.52 11.19
CA THR A 110 -12.79 -15.11 11.72
C THR A 110 -12.86 -13.82 12.53
N GLN A 111 -14.06 -13.29 12.77
CA GLN A 111 -14.24 -12.09 13.59
C GLN A 111 -13.75 -12.35 15.03
N GLY A 112 -12.86 -11.48 15.51
CA GLY A 112 -12.20 -11.63 16.82
C GLY A 112 -10.81 -12.30 16.75
N ILE A 113 -10.40 -12.82 15.60
CA ILE A 113 -9.01 -13.27 15.40
C ILE A 113 -8.09 -12.05 15.29
N ILE A 114 -7.02 -12.04 16.08
CA ILE A 114 -5.99 -11.00 16.03
C ILE A 114 -4.96 -11.38 14.97
N ILE A 115 -4.76 -10.49 14.00
CA ILE A 115 -3.71 -10.64 12.99
C ILE A 115 -2.39 -10.19 13.62
N PRO A 116 -1.31 -11.00 13.54
CA PRO A 116 -0.01 -10.58 14.05
C PRO A 116 0.49 -9.34 13.29
N PRO A 117 1.20 -8.44 13.96
CA PRO A 117 1.67 -7.22 13.33
C PRO A 117 2.67 -7.52 12.20
N LEU A 118 2.54 -6.80 11.08
CA LEU A 118 3.37 -7.04 9.91
C LEU A 118 4.88 -6.82 10.18
N TYR A 119 5.24 -5.95 11.12
CA TYR A 119 6.63 -5.73 11.51
C TYR A 119 7.28 -6.92 12.22
N GLU A 120 6.49 -7.85 12.79
CA GLU A 120 7.00 -9.11 13.29
C GLU A 120 7.01 -10.19 12.21
N VAL A 121 6.05 -10.18 11.28
CA VAL A 121 5.94 -11.19 10.20
C VAL A 121 6.99 -10.95 9.10
N PHE A 122 7.14 -9.69 8.65
CA PHE A 122 8.16 -9.27 7.69
C PHE A 122 9.01 -8.11 8.23
N PRO A 123 9.92 -8.38 9.18
CA PRO A 123 10.78 -7.37 9.79
C PRO A 123 11.60 -6.55 8.79
N SER A 124 11.95 -7.13 7.64
CA SER A 124 12.76 -6.46 6.61
C SER A 124 12.09 -5.23 5.97
N HIS A 125 10.75 -5.11 6.07
CA HIS A 125 10.04 -3.89 5.66
C HIS A 125 10.17 -2.74 6.68
N TYR A 126 10.64 -3.04 7.89
CA TYR A 126 10.67 -2.10 9.01
C TYR A 126 12.07 -1.77 9.51
N HIS A 127 13.04 -2.64 9.20
CA HIS A 127 14.43 -2.50 9.56
C HIS A 127 15.34 -2.42 8.34
N ASN A 128 16.34 -1.55 8.40
CA ASN A 128 17.33 -1.41 7.33
C ASN A 128 18.19 -2.67 7.16
N ALA A 129 18.88 -2.73 6.03
CA ALA A 129 19.73 -3.84 5.65
C ALA A 129 20.84 -4.14 6.67
N GLU A 130 21.34 -3.13 7.38
CA GLU A 130 22.39 -3.28 8.38
C GLU A 130 21.91 -4.09 9.58
N ILE A 131 20.76 -3.74 10.15
CA ILE A 131 20.14 -4.49 11.25
C ILE A 131 19.88 -5.93 10.82
N MET A 132 19.32 -6.12 9.62
CA MET A 132 19.02 -7.46 9.08
C MET A 132 20.27 -8.29 8.84
N ASN A 133 21.35 -7.67 8.37
CA ASN A 133 22.63 -8.35 8.18
C ASN A 133 23.27 -8.76 9.51
N ILE A 134 23.27 -7.87 10.52
CA ILE A 134 23.79 -8.18 11.86
C ILE A 134 23.01 -9.33 12.49
N ALA A 135 21.68 -9.27 12.44
CA ALA A 135 20.81 -10.31 12.99
C ALA A 135 21.09 -11.67 12.33
N ASN A 136 21.17 -11.73 11.00
CA ASN A 136 21.48 -12.95 10.27
C ASN A 136 22.87 -13.53 10.60
N LYS A 137 23.89 -12.67 10.71
CA LYS A 137 25.25 -13.10 11.08
C LYS A 137 25.30 -13.69 12.48
N ILE A 138 24.68 -13.03 13.46
CA ILE A 138 24.66 -13.53 14.85
C ILE A 138 23.84 -14.82 14.94
N ASN A 139 22.71 -14.92 14.24
CA ASN A 139 21.91 -16.14 14.18
C ASN A 139 22.71 -17.33 13.62
N THR A 140 23.39 -17.12 12.49
CA THR A 140 24.14 -18.16 11.78
C THR A 140 25.41 -18.61 12.51
N HIS A 141 26.15 -17.66 13.10
CA HIS A 141 27.48 -17.94 13.68
C HIS A 141 27.49 -18.02 15.22
N GLY A 142 26.32 -17.83 15.84
CA GLY A 142 26.07 -17.90 17.27
C GLY A 142 26.36 -16.62 18.05
N LYS A 143 25.88 -16.59 19.29
CA LYS A 143 25.99 -15.47 20.25
C LYS A 143 27.42 -15.00 20.53
N ARG A 144 28.44 -15.81 20.21
CA ARG A 144 29.86 -15.41 20.26
C ARG A 144 30.16 -14.16 19.41
N LEU A 145 29.34 -13.90 18.39
CA LEU A 145 29.52 -12.72 17.54
C LEU A 145 29.06 -11.41 18.16
N VAL A 146 28.22 -11.45 19.21
CA VAL A 146 27.68 -10.23 19.88
C VAL A 146 28.81 -9.28 20.27
N LYS A 147 29.93 -9.80 20.79
CA LYS A 147 31.09 -8.97 21.21
C LYS A 147 31.78 -8.20 20.09
N PHE A 148 31.54 -8.55 18.82
CA PHE A 148 32.13 -7.86 17.66
C PHE A 148 31.22 -6.77 17.07
N TYR A 149 30.00 -6.65 17.57
CA TYR A 149 29.04 -5.62 17.14
C TYR A 149 28.70 -4.73 18.35
N PRO A 150 29.34 -3.54 18.49
CA PRO A 150 29.16 -2.64 19.64
C PRO A 150 27.69 -2.23 19.92
N GLN A 151 26.86 -2.24 18.88
CA GLN A 151 25.43 -1.99 18.94
C GLN A 151 24.61 -3.16 19.49
N THR A 152 25.23 -4.27 19.88
CA THR A 152 24.52 -5.48 20.33
C THR A 152 24.86 -5.87 21.76
N HIS A 153 23.91 -6.48 22.46
CA HIS A 153 24.12 -7.07 23.78
C HIS A 153 23.17 -8.25 24.02
N ILE A 154 23.45 -9.03 25.07
CA ILE A 154 22.57 -10.11 25.51
C ILE A 154 21.66 -9.58 26.62
N TRP A 155 20.35 -9.82 26.49
CA TRP A 155 19.36 -9.52 27.52
C TRP A 155 18.40 -10.70 27.62
N GLU A 156 18.28 -11.31 28.81
CA GLU A 156 17.39 -12.44 29.09
C GLU A 156 17.46 -13.57 28.05
N ASN A 157 18.69 -13.98 27.70
CA ASN A 157 19.00 -14.97 26.64
C ASN A 157 18.67 -14.56 25.20
N ASN A 158 18.15 -13.36 24.97
CA ASN A 158 17.96 -12.79 23.63
C ASN A 158 19.17 -11.95 23.21
N VAL A 159 19.33 -11.76 21.90
CA VAL A 159 20.27 -10.78 21.34
C VAL A 159 19.50 -9.53 20.99
N VAL A 160 19.87 -8.41 21.60
CA VAL A 160 19.30 -7.10 21.32
C VAL A 160 20.25 -6.33 20.41
N ILE A 161 19.72 -5.78 19.32
CA ILE A 161 20.42 -4.83 18.45
C ILE A 161 19.91 -3.42 18.78
N LYS A 162 20.70 -2.66 19.53
CA LYS A 162 20.39 -1.27 19.89
C LYS A 162 20.78 -0.36 18.73
N TRP A 163 19.80 0.00 17.90
CA TRP A 163 19.99 0.82 16.73
C TRP A 163 18.98 1.96 16.67
N ASN A 164 19.38 3.13 16.16
CA ASN A 164 18.43 4.15 15.78
C ASN A 164 17.80 3.78 14.43
N THR A 165 16.67 3.09 14.45
CA THR A 165 15.98 2.61 13.24
C THR A 165 15.38 3.75 12.42
N THR A 166 15.27 4.95 12.99
CA THR A 166 14.57 6.05 12.35
C THR A 166 15.48 7.01 11.59
N VAL A 167 16.75 7.10 11.97
CA VAL A 167 17.74 7.92 11.27
C VAL A 167 18.84 7.01 10.77
N TRP A 168 18.91 6.84 9.45
CA TRP A 168 19.98 6.08 8.82
C TRP A 168 21.09 7.05 8.37
N PRO A 169 22.35 6.86 8.81
CA PRO A 169 23.41 7.86 8.65
C PRO A 169 23.83 8.12 7.20
N TYR A 170 23.35 7.30 6.26
CA TYR A 170 23.61 7.43 4.83
C TYR A 170 22.49 8.19 4.08
N LEU A 171 21.46 8.66 4.79
CA LEU A 171 20.42 9.51 4.21
C LEU A 171 20.92 10.94 4.10
N ASP A 172 20.77 11.49 2.90
CA ASP A 172 21.05 12.89 2.60
C ASP A 172 19.80 13.51 1.97
N GLY A 173 19.10 14.34 2.74
CA GLY A 173 17.82 14.94 2.35
C GLY A 173 17.29 15.93 3.39
N ASN A 174 16.51 16.92 2.95
CA ASN A 174 15.87 17.91 3.82
C ASN A 174 14.79 17.28 4.72
N TYR A 175 14.32 16.07 4.39
CA TYR A 175 13.41 15.30 5.22
C TYR A 175 14.09 14.57 6.39
N VAL A 176 15.44 14.56 6.48
CA VAL A 176 16.15 13.85 7.54
C VAL A 176 15.68 14.22 8.96
N PRO A 177 15.41 15.50 9.31
CA PRO A 177 14.90 15.89 10.63
C PRO A 177 13.58 15.21 11.02
N VAL A 178 12.73 14.88 10.04
CA VAL A 178 11.42 14.24 10.27
C VAL A 178 11.45 12.71 10.09
N SER A 179 12.65 12.11 10.01
CA SER A 179 12.77 10.67 9.76
C SER A 179 12.23 9.81 10.91
N TYR A 180 12.22 10.31 12.15
CA TYR A 180 11.54 9.64 13.28
C TYR A 180 10.06 9.39 13.04
N TYR A 181 9.39 10.31 12.34
CA TYR A 181 7.99 10.14 11.96
C TYR A 181 7.87 9.24 10.73
N LEU A 182 8.65 9.50 9.68
CA LEU A 182 8.59 8.76 8.42
C LEU A 182 8.86 7.26 8.60
N ASN A 183 9.85 6.91 9.43
CA ASN A 183 10.31 5.56 9.67
C ASN A 183 9.66 4.89 10.90
N ASP A 184 8.70 5.55 11.56
CA ASP A 184 7.97 4.95 12.67
C ASP A 184 7.23 3.69 12.22
N TYR A 185 7.45 2.58 12.94
CA TYR A 185 6.91 1.29 12.56
C TYR A 185 5.39 1.25 12.73
N ALA A 186 4.86 1.88 13.77
CA ALA A 186 3.42 1.90 14.03
C ALA A 186 2.67 2.73 13.00
N LEU A 187 3.22 3.88 12.58
CA LEU A 187 2.67 4.72 11.52
C LEU A 187 2.57 3.96 10.19
N ASN A 188 3.66 3.29 9.80
CA ASN A 188 3.69 2.51 8.57
C ASN A 188 2.75 1.30 8.61
N THR A 189 2.65 0.63 9.76
CA THR A 189 1.66 -0.46 9.99
C THR A 189 0.23 0.06 9.99
N LEU A 190 -0.03 1.27 10.50
CA LEU A 190 -1.35 1.88 10.45
C LEU A 190 -1.81 2.07 9.01
N TYR A 191 -0.95 2.59 8.12
CA TYR A 191 -1.31 2.74 6.71
C TYR A 191 -1.53 1.41 5.99
N TYR A 192 -0.74 0.39 6.31
CA TYR A 192 -0.98 -0.98 5.84
C TYR A 192 -2.35 -1.53 6.31
N ASN A 193 -2.70 -1.34 7.58
CA ASN A 193 -3.97 -1.80 8.14
C ASN A 193 -5.18 -1.08 7.54
N VAL A 194 -5.06 0.23 7.24
CA VAL A 194 -6.07 0.96 6.48
C VAL A 194 -6.29 0.33 5.11
N HIS A 195 -5.21 -0.03 4.42
CA HIS A 195 -5.30 -0.72 3.14
C HIS A 195 -5.97 -2.10 3.26
N LEU A 196 -5.63 -2.91 4.27
CA LEU A 196 -6.29 -4.19 4.49
C LEU A 196 -7.80 -4.04 4.77
N THR A 197 -8.19 -2.95 5.42
CA THR A 197 -9.58 -2.61 5.73
C THR A 197 -10.34 -2.23 4.47
N TYR A 198 -9.75 -1.43 3.57
CA TYR A 198 -10.34 -1.02 2.31
C TYR A 198 -9.42 -1.29 1.10
N PRO A 199 -9.19 -2.56 0.72
CA PRO A 199 -8.37 -2.87 -0.45
C PRO A 199 -8.97 -2.24 -1.70
N PHE A 200 -8.19 -1.50 -2.51
CA PHE A 200 -8.69 -0.78 -3.70
C PHE A 200 -9.42 -1.69 -4.69
N TRP A 201 -9.12 -2.99 -4.69
CA TRP A 201 -9.75 -4.00 -5.53
C TRP A 201 -11.00 -4.65 -4.93
N MET A 202 -11.32 -4.43 -3.65
CA MET A 202 -12.54 -4.95 -3.02
C MET A 202 -13.59 -3.86 -2.91
N SER A 203 -14.86 -4.14 -3.20
CA SER A 203 -15.92 -3.14 -3.07
C SER A 203 -16.19 -2.82 -1.61
N GLY A 204 -16.27 -1.53 -1.28
CA GLY A 204 -16.64 -1.06 0.05
C GLY A 204 -18.10 -1.35 0.41
N LYS A 205 -18.92 -1.87 -0.51
CA LYS A 205 -20.32 -2.22 -0.28
C LYS A 205 -20.54 -3.62 0.29
N GLN A 206 -19.47 -4.40 0.44
CA GLN A 206 -19.52 -5.77 0.93
C GLN A 206 -19.00 -5.85 2.36
N GLY A 207 -19.48 -6.85 3.10
CA GLY A 207 -18.99 -7.15 4.44
C GLY A 207 -19.36 -6.12 5.52
N PRO A 208 -18.69 -6.18 6.69
CA PRO A 208 -19.05 -5.38 7.87
C PRO A 208 -18.83 -3.87 7.69
N LEU A 209 -18.05 -3.47 6.68
CA LEU A 209 -17.64 -2.08 6.45
C LEU A 209 -18.55 -1.31 5.48
N SER A 210 -19.59 -1.97 4.95
CA SER A 210 -20.59 -1.40 4.03
C SER A 210 -21.38 -0.21 4.56
N LYS A 211 -21.34 0.02 5.88
CA LYS A 211 -22.03 1.13 6.55
C LYS A 211 -21.35 2.48 6.37
N PHE A 212 -20.11 2.51 5.91
CA PHE A 212 -19.35 3.75 5.79
C PHE A 212 -19.12 4.14 4.33
N ASN A 213 -19.05 5.45 4.07
CA ASN A 213 -18.63 6.00 2.79
C ASN A 213 -17.13 5.77 2.61
N ARG A 214 -16.77 4.67 1.95
CA ARG A 214 -15.38 4.28 1.66
C ARG A 214 -14.52 5.44 1.15
N GLY A 215 -14.96 6.12 0.09
CA GLY A 215 -14.20 7.19 -0.53
C GLY A 215 -13.98 8.37 0.42
N GLU A 216 -15.01 8.72 1.20
CA GLU A 216 -14.91 9.78 2.22
C GLU A 216 -13.90 9.42 3.32
N ILE A 217 -13.92 8.18 3.80
CA ILE A 217 -12.92 7.67 4.76
C ILE A 217 -11.52 7.74 4.17
N LEU A 218 -11.33 7.31 2.93
CA LEU A 218 -10.02 7.33 2.28
C LEU A 218 -9.49 8.75 2.12
N TRP A 219 -10.34 9.69 1.71
CA TRP A 219 -9.99 11.11 1.67
C TRP A 219 -9.58 11.61 3.07
N PHE A 220 -10.38 11.31 4.09
CA PHE A 220 -10.13 11.73 5.46
C PHE A 220 -8.78 11.20 5.96
N ILE A 221 -8.52 9.91 5.80
CA ILE A 221 -7.27 9.27 6.26
C ILE A 221 -6.05 9.87 5.54
N ASN A 222 -6.08 10.01 4.21
CA ASN A 222 -4.96 10.61 3.48
C ASN A 222 -4.73 12.08 3.88
N LYS A 223 -5.82 12.84 4.12
CA LYS A 223 -5.72 14.20 4.67
C LYS A 223 -5.09 14.22 6.06
N GLN A 224 -5.45 13.31 6.95
CA GLN A 224 -4.88 13.22 8.29
C GLN A 224 -3.38 12.90 8.26
N PHE A 225 -2.94 11.93 7.44
CA PHE A 225 -1.51 11.63 7.28
C PHE A 225 -0.73 12.83 6.73
N ASN A 226 -1.29 13.54 5.73
CA ASN A 226 -0.64 14.70 5.13
C ASN A 226 -0.51 15.87 6.12
N ASN A 227 -1.60 16.16 6.85
CA ASN A 227 -1.62 17.21 7.87
C ASN A 227 -0.67 16.90 9.03
N ARG A 228 -0.65 15.65 9.51
CA ARG A 228 0.22 15.24 10.60
C ARG A 228 1.70 15.34 10.22
N TYR A 229 2.05 14.95 9.00
CA TYR A 229 3.40 15.14 8.44
C TYR A 229 3.75 16.62 8.31
N TYR A 230 2.82 17.46 7.85
CA TYR A 230 3.04 18.90 7.79
C TYR A 230 3.33 19.51 9.18
N MET A 231 2.63 19.06 10.23
CA MET A 231 2.92 19.49 11.61
C MET A 231 4.32 19.04 12.09
N GLU A 232 4.79 17.85 11.70
CA GLU A 232 6.17 17.43 11.98
C GLU A 232 7.20 18.30 11.28
N ARG A 233 6.93 18.68 10.03
CA ARG A 233 7.80 19.59 9.27
C ARG A 233 7.93 20.93 9.98
N LEU A 234 6.80 21.53 10.39
CA LEU A 234 6.80 22.79 11.14
C LEU A 234 7.57 22.68 12.45
N SER A 235 7.40 21.58 13.18
CA SER A 235 8.09 21.35 14.46
C SER A 235 9.61 21.22 14.30
N ASN A 236 10.08 20.86 13.10
CA ASN A 236 11.50 20.74 12.75
C ASN A 236 12.02 21.93 11.91
N GLY A 237 11.27 23.03 11.83
CA GLY A 237 11.66 24.23 11.08
C GLY A 237 11.71 24.04 9.55
N LEU A 238 11.06 23.00 9.04
CA LEU A 238 10.95 22.73 7.60
C LEU A 238 9.77 23.52 7.01
N ALA A 239 9.92 23.93 5.74
CA ALA A 239 8.86 24.61 4.99
C ALA A 239 7.67 23.67 4.67
N GLU A 240 6.66 24.22 3.98
CA GLU A 240 5.54 23.43 3.45
C GLU A 240 5.99 22.20 2.64
N ILE A 241 5.07 21.24 2.52
CA ILE A 241 5.27 20.07 1.67
C ILE A 241 5.43 20.56 0.21
N PRO A 242 6.54 20.24 -0.47
CA PRO A 242 6.78 20.70 -1.84
C PRO A 242 5.71 20.19 -2.83
N GLU A 243 5.43 21.00 -3.84
CA GLU A 243 4.61 20.56 -4.99
C GLU A 243 5.43 19.69 -5.94
N ILE A 244 4.75 18.81 -6.68
CA ILE A 244 5.39 18.02 -7.75
C ILE A 244 5.40 18.81 -9.05
N ASP A 245 6.58 19.02 -9.61
CA ASP A 245 6.78 19.51 -10.97
C ASP A 245 6.84 18.34 -11.97
N PHE A 246 6.35 18.55 -13.21
CA PHE A 246 6.35 17.52 -14.25
C PHE A 246 7.67 17.38 -14.99
N ASN A 247 8.68 18.20 -14.69
CA ASN A 247 10.00 18.13 -15.30
C ASN A 247 11.02 17.49 -14.36
N ILE A 248 11.09 17.95 -13.10
CA ILE A 248 12.10 17.50 -12.14
C ILE A 248 11.56 17.36 -10.72
N VAL A 249 11.98 16.32 -10.02
CA VAL A 249 11.79 16.17 -8.57
C VAL A 249 13.15 16.39 -7.89
N PRO A 250 13.38 17.53 -7.21
CA PRO A 250 14.69 17.86 -6.66
C PRO A 250 15.17 16.87 -5.59
N GLU A 251 14.27 16.46 -4.70
CA GLU A 251 14.58 15.59 -3.58
C GLU A 251 14.32 14.12 -3.91
N GLY A 252 15.40 13.33 -3.93
CA GLY A 252 15.39 11.90 -4.09
C GLY A 252 14.96 11.16 -2.82
N TYR A 253 15.02 9.84 -2.87
CA TYR A 253 14.74 8.99 -1.72
C TYR A 253 15.49 7.66 -1.82
N LEU A 254 16.08 7.28 -0.69
CA LEU A 254 16.76 6.03 -0.46
C LEU A 254 16.19 5.42 0.82
N SER A 255 15.72 4.18 0.78
CA SER A 255 15.07 3.58 1.96
C SER A 255 16.04 2.91 2.94
N GLY A 256 17.18 2.41 2.44
CA GLY A 256 18.06 1.50 3.20
C GLY A 256 17.44 0.13 3.53
N LEU A 257 16.22 -0.13 3.08
CA LEU A 257 15.53 -1.40 3.27
C LEU A 257 15.95 -2.41 2.21
N VAL A 258 15.78 -3.68 2.56
CA VAL A 258 15.87 -4.81 1.64
C VAL A 258 14.56 -5.58 1.66
N HIS A 259 14.18 -6.10 0.50
CA HIS A 259 13.13 -7.11 0.43
C HIS A 259 13.54 -8.34 1.24
N PHE A 260 12.58 -9.17 1.64
CA PHE A 260 12.83 -10.35 2.47
C PHE A 260 13.78 -11.37 1.81
N ASN A 261 13.97 -11.30 0.49
CA ASN A 261 14.93 -12.09 -0.27
C ASN A 261 16.33 -11.44 -0.39
N GLY A 262 16.56 -10.30 0.28
CA GLY A 262 17.82 -9.57 0.30
C GLY A 262 18.01 -8.57 -0.85
N VAL A 263 17.07 -8.46 -1.80
CA VAL A 263 17.17 -7.50 -2.91
C VAL A 263 16.92 -6.08 -2.38
N PRO A 264 17.80 -5.10 -2.64
CA PRO A 264 17.58 -3.71 -2.22
C PRO A 264 16.33 -3.10 -2.85
N PHE A 265 15.67 -2.22 -2.10
CA PHE A 265 14.61 -1.39 -2.65
C PHE A 265 15.15 -0.42 -3.70
N PRO A 266 14.46 -0.21 -4.84
CA PRO A 266 14.78 0.83 -5.81
C PRO A 266 14.88 2.21 -5.17
N GLU A 267 15.78 3.01 -5.71
CA GLU A 267 16.10 4.35 -5.23
C GLU A 267 15.61 5.40 -6.23
N ARG A 268 15.20 6.57 -5.73
CA ARG A 268 14.98 7.75 -6.56
C ARG A 268 16.16 8.70 -6.37
N PRO A 269 16.96 8.99 -7.41
CA PRO A 269 18.09 9.91 -7.27
C PRO A 269 17.59 11.34 -7.01
N ASN A 270 18.43 12.17 -6.40
CA ASN A 270 18.21 13.61 -6.37
C ASN A 270 18.13 14.17 -7.79
N TYR A 271 17.38 15.26 -7.97
CA TYR A 271 17.18 15.89 -9.29
C TYR A 271 16.62 14.91 -10.32
N PHE A 272 15.59 14.14 -9.93
CA PHE A 272 15.01 13.11 -10.78
C PHE A 272 14.20 13.71 -11.94
N TYR A 273 14.77 13.67 -13.15
CA TYR A 273 14.14 14.17 -14.36
C TYR A 273 13.05 13.22 -14.86
N LEU A 274 11.84 13.73 -15.03
CA LEU A 274 10.67 12.97 -15.47
C LEU A 274 10.53 12.93 -17.00
N TYR A 275 11.08 13.92 -17.71
CA TYR A 275 11.08 13.97 -19.17
C TYR A 275 12.21 13.13 -19.77
N GLN A 276 12.07 11.80 -19.70
CA GLN A 276 13.01 10.84 -20.27
C GLN A 276 12.29 9.67 -20.95
N PRO A 277 12.90 8.98 -21.94
CA PRO A 277 12.22 7.95 -22.74
C PRO A 277 11.54 6.85 -21.92
N LYS A 278 12.13 6.45 -20.79
CA LYS A 278 11.56 5.43 -19.89
C LYS A 278 10.29 5.91 -19.18
N LEU A 279 10.18 7.20 -18.88
CA LEU A 279 9.16 7.78 -17.99
C LEU A 279 8.07 8.59 -18.71
N ILE A 280 8.33 9.07 -19.92
CA ILE A 280 7.44 10.01 -20.61
C ILE A 280 6.01 9.48 -20.80
N LYS A 281 5.85 8.16 -21.00
CA LYS A 281 4.53 7.53 -21.10
C LYS A 281 3.73 7.64 -19.81
N TYR A 282 4.39 7.54 -18.65
CA TYR A 282 3.75 7.66 -17.33
C TYR A 282 3.37 9.11 -17.06
N VAL A 283 4.26 10.06 -17.39
CA VAL A 283 3.97 11.50 -17.30
C VAL A 283 2.73 11.86 -18.12
N SER A 284 2.67 11.44 -19.39
CA SER A 284 1.51 11.69 -20.27
C SER A 284 0.22 11.03 -19.77
N LYS A 285 0.32 9.82 -19.22
CA LYS A 285 -0.81 9.13 -18.57
C LYS A 285 -1.33 9.96 -17.41
N ILE A 286 -0.48 10.34 -16.46
CA ILE A 286 -0.86 11.13 -15.27
C ILE A 286 -1.50 12.46 -15.66
N LYS A 287 -0.88 13.23 -16.57
CA LYS A 287 -1.46 14.49 -17.08
C LYS A 287 -2.88 14.29 -17.62
N SER A 288 -3.10 13.20 -18.35
CA SER A 288 -4.42 12.88 -18.90
C SER A 288 -5.44 12.53 -17.82
N LEU A 289 -5.06 11.71 -16.82
CA LEU A 289 -5.96 11.32 -15.73
C LEU A 289 -6.33 12.52 -14.85
N GLU A 290 -5.35 13.33 -14.46
CA GLU A 290 -5.59 14.54 -13.67
C GLU A 290 -6.47 15.55 -14.39
N ARG A 291 -6.23 15.76 -15.69
CA ARG A 291 -7.08 16.64 -16.51
C ARG A 291 -8.53 16.15 -16.51
N ARG A 292 -8.78 14.85 -16.76
CA ARG A 292 -10.15 14.29 -16.78
C ARG A 292 -10.90 14.54 -15.47
N VAL A 293 -10.23 14.38 -14.33
CA VAL A 293 -10.86 14.61 -13.02
C VAL A 293 -11.06 16.10 -12.75
N ARG A 294 -10.09 16.96 -13.09
CA ARG A 294 -10.22 18.41 -12.98
C ARG A 294 -11.39 18.93 -13.82
N ASP A 295 -11.44 18.56 -15.09
CA ASP A 295 -12.52 18.98 -16.00
C ASP A 295 -13.89 18.54 -15.48
N ALA A 296 -13.99 17.31 -14.93
CA ALA A 296 -15.23 16.82 -14.33
C ALA A 296 -15.67 17.64 -13.10
N ILE A 297 -14.71 18.03 -12.23
CA ILE A 297 -14.97 18.91 -11.09
C ILE A 297 -15.47 20.29 -11.55
N GLU A 298 -14.80 20.89 -12.53
CA GLU A 298 -15.11 22.23 -13.03
C GLU A 298 -16.47 22.28 -13.74
N ILE A 299 -16.78 21.29 -14.58
CA ILE A 299 -18.08 21.16 -15.24
C ILE A 299 -19.18 20.78 -14.23
N GLY A 300 -18.84 20.06 -13.15
CA GLY A 300 -19.74 19.75 -12.05
C GLY A 300 -20.37 18.35 -12.10
N TYR A 301 -19.86 17.44 -12.93
CA TYR A 301 -20.31 16.05 -12.93
C TYR A 301 -19.23 15.07 -13.39
N LEU A 302 -19.28 13.85 -12.87
CA LEU A 302 -18.57 12.68 -13.43
C LEU A 302 -19.47 11.95 -14.43
N VAL A 303 -18.87 11.13 -15.29
CA VAL A 303 -19.58 10.27 -16.24
C VAL A 303 -19.29 8.81 -15.92
N ASP A 304 -20.33 8.04 -15.65
CA ASP A 304 -20.20 6.61 -15.39
C ASP A 304 -19.98 5.79 -16.68
N MET A 305 -19.81 4.47 -16.59
CA MET A 305 -19.63 3.61 -17.77
C MET A 305 -20.84 3.56 -18.71
N LYS A 306 -22.04 3.95 -18.25
CA LYS A 306 -23.28 4.00 -19.03
C LYS A 306 -23.51 5.39 -19.66
N GLY A 307 -22.61 6.33 -19.43
CA GLY A 307 -22.76 7.72 -19.89
C GLY A 307 -23.65 8.58 -18.98
N GLN A 308 -24.06 8.09 -17.81
CA GLN A 308 -24.87 8.85 -16.87
C GLN A 308 -24.01 9.85 -16.11
N LYS A 309 -24.59 11.03 -15.84
CA LYS A 309 -23.92 12.10 -15.12
C LYS A 309 -24.14 11.93 -13.62
N ILE A 310 -23.06 11.95 -12.85
CA ILE A 310 -23.08 11.95 -11.38
C ILE A 310 -22.76 13.36 -10.91
N ASN A 311 -23.71 14.01 -10.25
CA ASN A 311 -23.57 15.40 -9.79
C ASN A 311 -22.43 15.53 -8.77
N LEU A 312 -21.55 16.52 -8.97
CA LEU A 312 -20.49 16.88 -8.04
C LEU A 312 -20.81 18.13 -7.21
N ARG A 313 -21.96 18.79 -7.40
CA ARG A 313 -22.35 20.01 -6.67
C ARG A 313 -23.02 19.73 -5.32
N THR A 314 -22.74 18.58 -4.70
CA THR A 314 -23.33 18.20 -3.40
C THR A 314 -22.22 17.69 -2.47
N PRO A 315 -22.33 17.87 -1.15
CA PRO A 315 -21.31 17.40 -0.20
C PRO A 315 -21.04 15.89 -0.26
N GLU A 316 -22.07 15.09 -0.55
CA GLU A 316 -22.00 13.62 -0.63
C GLU A 316 -21.12 13.15 -1.79
N ALA A 317 -20.86 14.01 -2.78
CA ALA A 317 -20.01 13.71 -3.92
C ALA A 317 -18.54 13.46 -3.52
N ILE A 318 -18.13 13.81 -2.30
CA ILE A 318 -16.79 13.49 -1.78
C ILE A 318 -16.47 12.00 -1.89
N ASN A 319 -17.47 11.14 -1.65
CA ASN A 319 -17.31 9.69 -1.69
C ASN A 319 -16.97 9.20 -3.10
N VAL A 320 -17.74 9.61 -4.11
CA VAL A 320 -17.50 9.19 -5.50
C VAL A 320 -16.23 9.83 -6.07
N LEU A 321 -15.94 11.09 -5.71
CA LEU A 321 -14.73 11.78 -6.15
C LEU A 321 -13.46 11.09 -5.61
N ALA A 322 -13.47 10.69 -4.34
CA ALA A 322 -12.36 9.95 -3.76
C ALA A 322 -12.19 8.56 -4.38
N ASN A 323 -13.28 7.85 -4.70
CA ASN A 323 -13.20 6.58 -5.41
C ASN A 323 -12.56 6.73 -6.80
N VAL A 324 -12.88 7.82 -7.50
CA VAL A 324 -12.25 8.18 -8.78
C VAL A 324 -10.76 8.49 -8.64
N ILE A 325 -10.37 9.27 -7.63
CA ILE A 325 -8.98 9.68 -7.44
C ILE A 325 -8.07 8.51 -7.03
N GLU A 326 -8.55 7.66 -6.10
CA GLU A 326 -7.86 6.41 -5.75
C GLU A 326 -7.86 5.44 -6.93
N GLY A 327 -8.92 5.44 -7.74
CA GLY A 327 -9.10 4.49 -8.84
C GLY A 327 -9.45 3.10 -8.34
N ASN A 328 -10.32 3.02 -7.34
CA ASN A 328 -10.78 1.74 -6.77
C ASN A 328 -11.97 1.15 -7.55
N VAL A 329 -12.35 -0.08 -7.20
CA VAL A 329 -13.46 -0.79 -7.87
C VAL A 329 -14.82 -0.08 -7.77
N ASP A 330 -15.02 0.78 -6.76
CA ASP A 330 -16.23 1.58 -6.60
C ASP A 330 -16.20 2.88 -7.43
N SER A 331 -15.14 3.13 -8.20
CA SER A 331 -15.09 4.20 -9.19
C SER A 331 -16.17 4.01 -10.26
N PRO A 332 -16.96 5.04 -10.59
CA PRO A 332 -18.05 4.95 -11.55
C PRO A 332 -17.57 4.60 -12.96
N ASN A 333 -16.31 4.91 -13.29
CA ASN A 333 -15.69 4.58 -14.58
C ASN A 333 -14.16 4.46 -14.45
N ILE A 334 -13.69 3.35 -13.88
CA ILE A 334 -12.26 3.08 -13.64
C ILE A 334 -11.42 3.07 -14.94
N PHE A 335 -11.99 2.64 -16.07
CA PHE A 335 -11.26 2.60 -17.35
C PHE A 335 -11.03 4.00 -17.93
N TYR A 336 -11.92 4.94 -17.66
CA TYR A 336 -11.78 6.32 -18.10
C TYR A 336 -10.95 7.16 -17.13
N TYR A 337 -11.26 7.10 -15.83
CA TYR A 337 -10.58 7.94 -14.83
C TYR A 337 -9.28 7.35 -14.28
N GLY A 338 -9.08 6.03 -14.41
CA GLY A 338 -7.88 5.33 -13.93
C GLY A 338 -7.67 5.45 -12.43
N SER A 339 -6.41 5.28 -12.00
CA SER A 339 -5.94 5.57 -10.65
C SER A 339 -4.84 6.63 -10.73
N ILE A 340 -5.11 7.82 -10.21
CA ILE A 340 -4.12 8.91 -10.20
C ILE A 340 -3.04 8.61 -9.14
N LEU A 341 -3.45 8.11 -7.97
CA LEU A 341 -2.54 7.73 -6.89
C LEU A 341 -1.53 6.67 -7.35
N THR A 342 -2.00 5.56 -7.92
CA THR A 342 -1.11 4.46 -8.36
C THR A 342 -0.20 4.94 -9.49
N ALA A 343 -0.71 5.74 -10.45
CA ALA A 343 0.12 6.24 -11.54
C ALA A 343 1.28 7.13 -11.04
N TRP A 344 1.06 7.96 -10.01
CA TRP A 344 2.13 8.73 -9.38
C TRP A 344 3.11 7.86 -8.60
N LYS A 345 2.62 6.86 -7.85
CA LYS A 345 3.49 5.89 -7.15
C LYS A 345 4.40 5.13 -8.13
N GLU A 346 3.85 4.67 -9.25
CA GLU A 346 4.61 4.04 -10.35
C GLU A 346 5.70 4.97 -10.90
N LEU A 347 5.38 6.25 -11.15
CA LEU A 347 6.33 7.21 -11.72
C LEU A 347 7.45 7.57 -10.74
N LEU A 348 7.10 7.96 -9.51
CA LEU A 348 8.07 8.46 -8.52
C LEU A 348 8.74 7.36 -7.70
N GLY A 349 8.18 6.15 -7.70
CA GLY A 349 8.78 4.98 -7.09
C GLY A 349 10.03 4.52 -7.83
N ASN A 350 10.14 4.82 -9.13
CA ASN A 350 11.26 4.41 -9.97
C ASN A 350 11.53 2.90 -9.90
N SER A 351 10.46 2.08 -9.86
CA SER A 351 10.57 0.63 -9.79
C SER A 351 11.37 0.04 -10.94
N MET A 352 12.00 -1.09 -10.66
CA MET A 352 12.71 -1.87 -11.65
C MET A 352 11.80 -2.97 -12.17
N MET A 353 11.23 -2.75 -13.35
CA MET A 353 10.62 -3.81 -14.14
C MET A 353 11.65 -4.33 -15.13
N THR A 354 12.10 -5.57 -14.93
CA THR A 354 13.00 -6.18 -15.92
C THR A 354 12.20 -6.63 -17.13
N LYS A 355 12.79 -6.53 -18.34
CA LYS A 355 12.22 -7.17 -19.54
C LYS A 355 12.30 -8.70 -19.46
N HIS A 356 13.11 -9.22 -18.54
CA HIS A 356 13.26 -10.64 -18.30
C HIS A 356 12.05 -11.15 -17.53
N MET A 357 11.38 -12.15 -18.10
CA MET A 357 10.41 -12.91 -17.35
C MET A 357 11.17 -13.92 -16.50
N TYR A 358 10.96 -13.87 -15.18
CA TYR A 358 11.43 -14.86 -14.22
C TYR A 358 10.57 -16.14 -14.34
N TRP A 359 11.14 -17.28 -13.97
CA TRP A 359 10.52 -18.62 -13.92
C TRP A 359 9.68 -19.00 -15.15
N ASN A 360 10.21 -19.88 -16.00
CA ASN A 360 9.55 -20.39 -17.22
C ASN A 360 9.13 -19.30 -18.23
N GLY A 361 9.66 -18.09 -18.11
CA GLY A 361 9.38 -17.02 -19.06
C GLY A 361 7.93 -16.54 -19.02
N GLN A 362 7.28 -16.57 -17.84
CA GLN A 362 5.87 -16.15 -17.72
C GLN A 362 5.65 -15.08 -16.66
N VAL A 363 6.52 -14.99 -15.65
CA VAL A 363 6.32 -14.09 -14.51
C VAL A 363 7.19 -12.84 -14.67
N PRO A 364 6.63 -11.63 -14.79
CA PRO A 364 7.44 -10.42 -14.83
C PRO A 364 8.13 -10.22 -13.48
N LEU A 365 9.45 -10.01 -13.49
CA LEU A 365 10.16 -9.62 -12.27
C LEU A 365 10.06 -8.12 -12.08
N VAL A 366 9.25 -7.74 -11.09
CA VAL A 366 9.06 -6.36 -10.64
C VAL A 366 9.65 -6.24 -9.25
N ILE A 367 10.57 -5.31 -9.08
CA ILE A 367 11.10 -4.93 -7.78
C ILE A 367 10.41 -3.62 -7.39
N PRO A 368 9.44 -3.65 -6.46
CA PRO A 368 8.72 -2.46 -6.04
C PRO A 368 9.61 -1.59 -5.16
N SER A 369 9.42 -0.28 -5.29
CA SER A 369 9.99 0.74 -4.42
C SER A 369 9.23 0.86 -3.09
N ALA A 370 9.78 1.64 -2.16
CA ALA A 370 9.10 1.89 -0.88
C ALA A 370 7.75 2.57 -1.10
N LEU A 371 7.66 3.46 -2.10
CA LEU A 371 6.46 4.22 -2.40
C LEU A 371 5.30 3.34 -2.92
N GLU A 372 5.61 2.20 -3.52
CA GLU A 372 4.63 1.29 -4.12
C GLU A 372 4.11 0.22 -3.14
N MET A 373 4.64 0.14 -1.92
CA MET A 373 4.18 -0.81 -0.90
C MET A 373 3.55 -0.09 0.28
N PHE A 374 2.37 -0.53 0.73
CA PHE A 374 1.63 0.16 1.80
C PHE A 374 2.43 0.23 3.11
N GLN A 375 3.14 -0.84 3.47
CA GLN A 375 3.95 -0.90 4.69
C GLN A 375 5.24 -0.05 4.68
N THR A 376 5.60 0.57 3.55
CA THR A 376 6.82 1.40 3.44
C THR A 376 6.60 2.74 2.76
N SER A 377 5.43 2.98 2.17
CA SER A 377 5.16 4.18 1.36
C SER A 377 5.19 5.48 2.15
N LEU A 378 4.81 5.46 3.44
CA LEU A 378 4.86 6.65 4.30
C LEU A 378 6.29 7.09 4.63
N ARG A 379 7.30 6.25 4.35
CA ARG A 379 8.71 6.59 4.55
C ARG A 379 9.24 7.54 3.48
N ASP A 380 8.69 7.47 2.27
CA ASP A 380 9.12 8.30 1.14
C ASP A 380 8.39 9.66 1.15
N PRO A 381 9.11 10.80 1.22
CA PRO A 381 8.51 12.14 1.14
C PRO A 381 7.59 12.34 -0.07
N ALA A 382 7.83 11.65 -1.19
CA ALA A 382 6.99 11.72 -2.38
C ALA A 382 5.55 11.27 -2.11
N PHE A 383 5.30 10.38 -1.14
CA PHE A 383 3.94 10.04 -0.73
C PHE A 383 3.14 11.28 -0.33
N TYR A 384 3.75 12.17 0.43
CA TYR A 384 3.10 13.38 0.93
C TYR A 384 2.97 14.45 -0.15
N MET A 385 3.94 14.52 -1.07
CA MET A 385 3.85 15.39 -2.25
C MET A 385 2.69 14.97 -3.15
N ILE A 386 2.55 13.66 -3.41
CA ILE A 386 1.43 13.08 -4.18
C ILE A 386 0.12 13.36 -3.45
N SER A 387 0.07 13.06 -2.16
CA SER A 387 -1.14 13.27 -1.34
C SER A 387 -1.58 14.73 -1.33
N LYS A 388 -0.66 15.70 -1.18
CA LYS A 388 -0.95 17.13 -1.27
C LYS A 388 -1.56 17.49 -2.63
N ARG A 389 -0.95 17.01 -3.72
CA ARG A 389 -1.43 17.21 -5.08
C ARG A 389 -2.84 16.67 -5.31
N LEU A 390 -3.15 15.48 -4.78
CA LEU A 390 -4.49 14.89 -4.86
C LEU A 390 -5.50 15.64 -3.99
N LEU A 391 -5.11 16.05 -2.78
CA LEU A 391 -5.94 16.87 -1.88
C LEU A 391 -6.31 18.22 -2.51
N ASN A 392 -5.45 18.78 -3.36
CA ASN A 392 -5.75 20.02 -4.10
C ASN A 392 -6.94 19.85 -5.09
N LEU A 393 -7.23 18.64 -5.58
CA LEU A 393 -8.45 18.38 -6.36
C LEU A 393 -9.71 18.51 -5.50
N PHE A 394 -9.66 18.05 -4.24
CA PHE A 394 -10.76 18.26 -3.30
C PHE A 394 -10.88 19.71 -2.85
N THR A 395 -9.76 20.44 -2.74
CA THR A 395 -9.79 21.89 -2.51
C THR A 395 -10.49 22.61 -3.66
N LEU A 396 -10.17 22.28 -4.92
CA LEU A 396 -10.89 22.81 -6.08
C LEU A 396 -12.38 22.47 -6.02
N TRP A 397 -12.73 21.21 -5.79
CA TRP A 397 -14.12 20.77 -5.70
C TRP A 397 -14.91 21.53 -4.62
N ARG A 398 -14.32 21.73 -3.44
CA ARG A 398 -14.93 22.48 -2.33
C ARG A 398 -15.27 23.93 -2.69
N THR A 399 -14.57 24.56 -3.63
CA THR A 399 -14.89 25.94 -4.06
C THR A 399 -16.27 26.07 -4.72
N TYR A 400 -16.86 24.95 -5.15
CA TYR A 400 -18.16 24.90 -5.80
C TYR A 400 -19.30 24.45 -4.87
N LEU A 401 -19.00 24.18 -3.60
CA LEU A 401 -20.01 23.86 -2.60
C LEU A 401 -20.49 25.13 -1.90
N PRO A 402 -21.74 25.16 -1.41
CA PRO A 402 -22.17 26.22 -0.52
C PRO A 402 -21.30 26.24 0.75
N VAL A 403 -21.03 27.45 1.25
CA VAL A 403 -20.43 27.63 2.56
C VAL A 403 -21.47 27.35 3.64
N TYR A 404 -21.03 26.86 4.81
CA TYR A 404 -21.92 26.69 5.95
C TYR A 404 -22.49 28.04 6.39
N ASN A 405 -23.80 28.11 6.59
CA ASN A 405 -24.46 29.27 7.17
C ASN A 405 -24.30 29.27 8.70
N PRO A 406 -24.33 30.44 9.37
CA PRO A 406 -24.19 30.52 10.82
C PRO A 406 -25.15 29.61 11.58
N GLU A 407 -26.38 29.42 11.09
CA GLU A 407 -27.40 28.58 11.72
C GLU A 407 -27.07 27.07 11.66
N GLU A 408 -26.28 26.63 10.67
CA GLU A 408 -25.82 25.25 10.55
C GLU A 408 -24.67 24.93 11.51
N LEU A 409 -23.92 25.96 11.92
CA LEU A 409 -22.78 25.85 12.84
C LEU A 409 -23.15 26.21 14.29
N ALA A 410 -24.18 27.04 14.46
CA ALA A 410 -24.58 27.53 15.76
C ALA A 410 -25.25 26.43 16.59
N PHE A 411 -24.90 26.39 17.88
CA PHE A 411 -25.65 25.65 18.88
C PHE A 411 -26.10 26.65 19.96
N PRO A 412 -27.21 27.41 19.75
CA PRO A 412 -27.53 28.60 20.53
C PRO A 412 -27.70 28.37 22.03
N SER A 413 -28.00 27.14 22.45
CA SER A 413 -28.18 26.77 23.86
C SER A 413 -26.88 26.37 24.56
N ILE A 414 -25.74 26.37 23.86
CA ILE A 414 -24.43 25.99 24.40
C ILE A 414 -23.44 27.13 24.18
N GLU A 415 -22.73 27.50 25.24
CA GLU A 415 -21.63 28.45 25.19
C GLU A 415 -20.36 27.79 25.74
N ILE A 416 -19.26 27.86 24.99
CA ILE A 416 -17.95 27.39 25.46
C ILE A 416 -17.36 28.47 26.36
N GLN A 417 -17.52 28.34 27.68
CA GLN A 417 -17.02 29.32 28.63
C GLN A 417 -15.50 29.30 28.81
N LYS A 418 -14.89 28.11 28.73
CA LYS A 418 -13.46 27.92 29.01
C LYS A 418 -12.95 26.63 28.37
N VAL A 419 -11.76 26.70 27.78
CA VAL A 419 -10.97 25.52 27.39
C VAL A 419 -9.68 25.56 28.21
N GLN A 420 -9.39 24.49 28.95
CA GLN A 420 -8.13 24.32 29.66
C GLN A 420 -7.47 23.04 29.17
N VAL A 421 -6.16 23.11 28.90
CA VAL A 421 -5.35 21.98 28.45
C VAL A 421 -4.13 21.92 29.36
N ASP A 422 -3.80 20.72 29.82
CA ASP A 422 -2.59 20.48 30.58
C ASP A 422 -1.33 20.63 29.70
N LYS A 423 -0.16 20.58 30.32
CA LYS A 423 1.11 20.67 29.60
C LYS A 423 1.25 19.48 28.63
N LEU A 424 1.31 19.78 27.34
CA LEU A 424 1.61 18.78 26.29
C LEU A 424 3.14 18.63 26.17
N VAL A 425 3.66 17.44 26.48
CA VAL A 425 5.10 17.13 26.42
C VAL A 425 5.31 15.89 25.57
N THR A 426 6.22 15.97 24.59
CA THR A 426 6.68 14.83 23.80
C THR A 426 8.06 14.37 24.26
N TYR A 427 8.35 13.09 24.11
CA TYR A 427 9.65 12.49 24.42
C TYR A 427 9.87 11.24 23.56
N PHE A 428 11.12 10.77 23.51
CA PHE A 428 11.47 9.51 22.85
C PHE A 428 11.67 8.41 23.90
N GLU A 429 11.21 7.20 23.58
CA GLU A 429 11.42 6.00 24.39
C GLU A 429 11.96 4.85 23.54
N TYR A 430 12.70 3.95 24.19
CA TYR A 430 13.19 2.74 23.53
C TYR A 430 12.06 1.71 23.44
N THR A 431 11.95 1.08 22.28
CA THR A 431 11.02 -0.03 22.02
C THR A 431 11.78 -1.22 21.44
N TYR A 432 11.23 -2.42 21.60
CA TYR A 432 11.79 -3.67 21.11
C TYR A 432 10.87 -4.28 20.06
N LEU A 433 11.42 -4.61 18.90
CA LEU A 433 10.71 -5.30 17.82
C LEU A 433 11.36 -6.64 17.54
N ASN A 434 10.55 -7.70 17.43
CA ASN A 434 11.03 -9.04 17.18
C ASN A 434 11.33 -9.25 15.70
N VAL A 435 12.57 -9.62 15.37
CA VAL A 435 13.01 -9.85 13.98
C VAL A 435 13.17 -11.33 13.62
N THR A 436 12.79 -12.25 14.51
CA THR A 436 13.09 -13.69 14.40
C THR A 436 12.49 -14.32 13.15
N ASN A 437 11.32 -13.89 12.68
CA ASN A 437 10.71 -14.42 11.46
C ASN A 437 11.51 -14.14 10.18
N ALA A 438 12.47 -13.20 10.21
CA ALA A 438 13.39 -12.95 9.10
C ALA A 438 14.66 -13.81 9.16
N LEU A 439 14.84 -14.61 10.22
CA LEU A 439 16.05 -15.37 10.46
C LEU A 439 15.88 -16.84 10.06
N PRO A 440 16.92 -17.48 9.49
CA PRO A 440 16.87 -18.90 9.17
C PRO A 440 16.78 -19.74 10.44
N MET A 441 15.88 -20.72 10.44
CA MET A 441 15.76 -21.74 11.48
C MET A 441 16.57 -22.97 11.09
N ASN A 442 17.16 -23.65 12.06
CA ASN A 442 17.75 -24.97 11.82
C ASN A 442 16.68 -26.08 11.78
N GLU A 443 17.07 -27.29 11.37
CA GLU A 443 16.12 -28.41 11.24
C GLU A 443 15.36 -28.74 12.53
N ASN A 444 15.96 -28.52 13.70
CA ASN A 444 15.30 -28.77 14.98
C ASN A 444 14.33 -27.65 15.35
N GLU A 445 14.64 -26.40 15.01
CA GLU A 445 13.76 -25.24 15.21
C GLU A 445 12.58 -25.23 14.23
N SER A 446 12.73 -25.85 13.06
CA SER A 446 11.70 -25.91 12.02
C SER A 446 10.65 -27.03 12.19
N LYS A 447 10.87 -27.96 13.12
CA LYS A 447 9.96 -29.07 13.46
C LYS A 447 9.01 -28.63 14.57
#